data_AF-A0A2D9QQ08-F1
#
_entry.id   AF-A0A2D9QQ08-F1
#
_cell.length_a   1.000
_cell.length_b   1.000
_cell.length_c   1.000
_cell.angle_alpha   90.00
_cell.angle_beta   90.00
_cell.angle_gamma   90.00
#
_symmetry.space_group_name_H-M   'P 1'
#
loop_
_entity.id
_entity.type
_entity.pdbx_description
1 polymer ?
#
loop_
_entity_poly.entity_id
_entity_poly.type
_entity_poly.pdbx_seq_one_letter_code
_entity_poly.pdbx_strand_id
1 'polypeptide(L)'
;MEKELISQLQLCRQKLKEGNLTDQDLERLQKLVTTPTQMVLYLYSKSTNMRSGIASWASYDPMEPDEPKLASQDLPYASVIDAVKDGWRIVQFPITKLHHFSDADNDYLGYEFILEKLV
;
A
#
# COMPACT_ATOMS: atom_id res chain seq x y z
N MET A 1 5.15 -6.83 20.96
CA MET A 1 3.92 -6.05 20.75
C MET A 1 3.04 -6.08 22.01
N GLU A 2 2.56 -7.25 22.44
CA GLU A 2 1.69 -7.38 23.62
C GLU A 2 2.29 -6.83 24.93
N LYS A 3 3.56 -7.14 25.23
CA LYS A 3 4.27 -6.60 26.41
C LYS A 3 4.37 -5.07 26.40
N GLU A 4 4.58 -4.48 25.22
CA GLU A 4 4.67 -3.02 25.06
C GLU A 4 3.30 -2.36 25.26
N LEU A 5 2.25 -2.97 24.69
CA LEU A 5 0.88 -2.51 24.87
C LEU A 5 0.47 -2.51 26.35
N ILE A 6 0.74 -3.60 27.07
CA ILE A 6 0.44 -3.71 28.51
C ILE A 6 1.19 -2.64 29.31
N SER A 7 2.46 -2.42 29.00
CA SER A 7 3.29 -1.38 29.63
C SER A 7 2.71 0.02 29.43
N GLN A 8 2.38 0.39 28.19
CA GLN A 8 1.79 1.71 27.88
C GLN A 8 0.40 1.89 28.51
N LEU A 9 -0.41 0.82 28.59
CA LEU A 9 -1.69 0.84 29.29
C LEU A 9 -1.54 1.12 30.79
N GLN A 10 -0.53 0.52 31.44
CA GLN A 10 -0.24 0.77 32.84
C GLN A 10 0.20 2.23 33.07
N LEU A 11 1.05 2.75 32.20
CA LEU A 11 1.50 4.14 32.26
C LEU A 11 0.33 5.13 32.09
N CYS A 12 -0.56 4.89 31.12
CA CYS A 12 -1.74 5.73 30.92
C CYS A 12 -2.70 5.67 32.11
N ARG A 13 -2.89 4.48 32.72
CA ARG A 13 -3.70 4.35 33.96
C ARG A 13 -3.10 5.13 35.12
N GLN A 14 -1.78 5.20 35.23
CA GLN A 14 -1.11 5.99 36.26
C GLN A 14 -1.28 7.48 36.01
N LYS A 15 -1.02 7.96 34.79
CA LYS A 15 -1.24 9.37 34.40
C LYS A 15 -2.68 9.81 34.59
N LEU A 16 -3.64 8.93 34.33
CA LEU A 16 -5.07 9.19 34.58
C LEU A 16 -5.35 9.42 36.08
N LYS A 17 -4.76 8.60 36.97
CA LYS A 17 -4.89 8.78 38.43
C LYS A 17 -4.23 10.06 38.92
N GLU A 18 -3.14 10.47 38.29
CA GLU A 18 -2.38 11.68 38.62
C GLU A 18 -2.97 12.95 37.97
N GLY A 19 -3.98 12.82 37.10
CA GLY A 19 -4.60 13.94 36.39
C GLY A 19 -3.75 14.53 35.24
N ASN A 20 -2.71 13.82 34.79
CA ASN A 20 -1.73 14.26 33.79
C ASN A 20 -1.84 13.50 32.46
N LEU A 21 -2.98 12.84 32.20
CA LEU A 21 -3.20 12.13 30.95
C LEU A 21 -3.36 13.13 29.79
N THR A 22 -2.63 12.92 28.70
CA THR A 22 -2.66 13.79 27.53
C THR A 22 -3.17 13.05 26.30
N ASP A 23 -3.61 13.80 25.28
CA ASP A 23 -4.01 13.21 23.99
C ASP A 23 -2.85 12.45 23.32
N GLN A 24 -1.60 12.88 23.52
CA GLN A 24 -0.42 12.18 23.00
C GLN A 24 -0.26 10.77 23.58
N ASP A 25 -0.67 10.57 24.83
CA ASP A 25 -0.64 9.24 25.48
C ASP A 25 -1.67 8.31 24.83
N LEU A 26 -2.85 8.85 24.48
CA LEU A 26 -3.92 8.11 23.80
C LEU A 26 -3.54 7.80 22.34
N GLU A 27 -2.95 8.75 21.61
CA GLU A 27 -2.45 8.53 20.25
C GLU A 27 -1.38 7.43 20.21
N ARG A 28 -0.50 7.38 21.21
CA ARG A 28 0.53 6.36 21.30
C ARG A 28 -0.07 4.98 21.55
N LEU A 29 -1.09 4.89 22.40
CA LEU A 29 -1.84 3.66 22.61
C LEU A 29 -2.58 3.23 21.33
N GLN A 30 -3.22 4.17 20.65
CA GLN A 30 -3.90 3.92 19.39
C GLN A 30 -2.94 3.32 18.35
N LYS A 31 -1.75 3.91 18.18
CA LYS A 31 -0.71 3.39 17.28
C LYS A 31 -0.24 1.96 17.61
N LEU A 32 -0.35 1.53 18.87
CA LEU A 32 0.04 0.17 19.29
C LEU A 32 -1.05 -0.87 19.07
N VAL A 33 -2.31 -0.44 18.94
CA VAL A 33 -3.46 -1.33 18.72
C VAL A 33 -3.99 -1.29 17.29
N THR A 34 -3.70 -0.23 16.53
CA THR A 34 -4.01 -0.15 15.12
C THR A 34 -3.05 -1.04 14.35
N THR A 35 -3.56 -2.14 13.82
CA THR A 35 -2.83 -2.96 12.84
C THR A 35 -2.63 -2.14 11.58
N PRO A 36 -1.40 -2.01 11.06
CA PRO A 36 -1.18 -1.32 9.80
C PRO A 36 -1.98 -2.02 8.70
N THR A 37 -2.68 -1.26 7.89
CA THR A 37 -3.37 -1.80 6.72
C THR A 37 -2.44 -1.79 5.51
N GLN A 38 -2.76 -2.62 4.53
CA GLN A 38 -2.01 -2.71 3.29
C GLN A 38 -2.86 -2.11 2.17
N MET A 39 -2.39 -1.00 1.61
CA MET A 39 -2.85 -0.55 0.30
C MET A 39 -2.12 -1.32 -0.79
N VAL A 40 -2.82 -1.64 -1.88
CA VAL A 40 -2.25 -2.33 -3.04
C VAL A 40 -2.42 -1.46 -4.28
N LEU A 41 -1.34 -1.32 -5.05
CA LEU A 41 -1.31 -0.56 -6.29
C LEU A 41 -0.80 -1.45 -7.43
N TYR A 42 -1.62 -1.59 -8.46
CA TYR A 42 -1.28 -2.21 -9.74
C TYR A 42 -0.83 -1.12 -10.71
N LEU A 43 0.37 -1.27 -11.28
CA LEU A 43 0.91 -0.40 -12.32
C LEU A 43 1.23 -1.21 -13.57
N TYR A 44 0.50 -0.94 -14.65
CA TYR A 44 0.80 -1.50 -15.97
C TYR A 44 1.73 -0.54 -16.70
N SER A 45 3.00 -0.90 -16.78
CA SER A 45 4.03 -0.12 -17.43
C SER A 45 4.14 -0.45 -18.94
N LYS A 46 4.85 0.38 -19.70
CA LYS A 46 5.06 0.15 -21.14
C LYS A 46 6.14 -0.89 -21.45
N SER A 47 6.92 -1.32 -20.44
CA SER A 47 7.96 -2.34 -20.55
C SER A 47 8.38 -2.83 -19.17
N THR A 48 9.18 -3.88 -19.06
CA THR A 48 9.74 -4.33 -17.77
C THR A 48 10.69 -3.32 -17.09
N ASN A 49 11.04 -2.21 -17.76
CA ASN A 49 11.83 -1.15 -17.16
C ASN A 49 10.97 -0.29 -16.21
N MET A 50 11.38 -0.19 -14.94
CA MET A 50 10.71 0.61 -13.90
C MET A 50 10.66 2.12 -14.19
N ARG A 51 11.49 2.61 -15.12
CA ARG A 51 11.48 4.01 -15.59
C ARG A 51 10.56 4.22 -16.79
N SER A 52 9.97 3.16 -17.34
CA SER A 52 9.05 3.28 -18.45
C SER A 52 7.73 3.92 -18.00
N GLY A 53 7.07 4.58 -18.94
CA GLY A 53 5.80 5.23 -18.68
C GLY A 53 4.72 4.24 -18.24
N ILE A 54 3.78 4.70 -17.42
CA ILE A 54 2.59 3.94 -17.04
C ILE A 54 1.52 4.06 -18.13
N ALA A 55 0.88 2.94 -18.47
CA ALA A 55 -0.22 2.86 -19.42
C ALA A 55 -1.59 2.74 -18.72
N SER A 56 -1.63 2.06 -17.58
CA SER A 56 -2.85 1.88 -16.79
C SER A 56 -2.50 1.60 -15.32
N TRP A 57 -3.46 1.77 -14.42
CA TRP A 57 -3.29 1.54 -12.99
C TRP A 57 -4.61 1.14 -12.31
N ALA A 58 -4.50 0.52 -11.15
CA ALA A 58 -5.62 0.30 -10.23
C ALA A 58 -5.10 0.34 -8.79
N SER A 59 -5.82 0.98 -7.88
CA SER A 59 -5.47 1.02 -6.45
C SER A 59 -6.60 0.45 -5.61
N TYR A 60 -6.21 -0.24 -4.53
CA TYR A 60 -7.13 -0.77 -3.54
C TYR A 60 -6.68 -0.30 -2.16
N ASP A 61 -7.55 0.46 -1.50
CA ASP A 61 -7.41 0.88 -0.12
C ASP A 61 -8.49 0.18 0.72
N PRO A 62 -8.13 -0.66 1.70
CA PRO A 62 -9.09 -1.36 2.54
C PRO A 62 -9.94 -0.44 3.44
N MET A 63 -9.57 0.84 3.56
CA MET A 63 -10.33 1.84 4.31
C MET A 63 -11.35 2.61 3.45
N GLU A 64 -11.27 2.50 2.12
CA GLU A 64 -12.26 3.12 1.25
C GLU A 64 -13.57 2.30 1.20
N PRO A 65 -14.74 2.95 1.13
CA PRO A 65 -16.01 2.26 0.90
C PRO A 65 -16.04 1.59 -0.48
N ASP A 66 -16.65 0.41 -0.57
CA ASP A 66 -16.85 -0.39 -1.81
C ASP A 66 -17.84 0.24 -2.83
N GLU A 67 -18.03 1.56 -2.79
CA GLU A 67 -18.91 2.24 -3.73
C GLU A 67 -18.31 2.24 -5.15
N PRO A 68 -19.12 2.01 -6.20
CA PRO A 68 -18.63 2.05 -7.57
C PRO A 68 -18.13 3.45 -7.93
N LYS A 69 -16.82 3.65 -7.93
CA LYS A 69 -16.18 4.87 -8.43
C LYS A 69 -15.73 4.65 -9.87
N LEU A 70 -15.97 5.65 -10.73
CA LEU A 70 -15.33 5.67 -12.05
C LEU A 70 -13.81 5.73 -11.84
N ALA A 71 -13.07 4.83 -12.48
CA ALA A 71 -11.62 4.88 -12.43
C ALA A 71 -11.13 6.22 -12.99
N SER A 72 -10.28 6.91 -12.24
CA SER A 72 -9.65 8.13 -12.74
C SER A 72 -8.74 7.80 -13.92
N GLN A 73 -8.82 8.60 -14.98
CA GLN A 73 -7.93 8.47 -16.13
C GLN A 73 -6.55 9.09 -15.86
N ASP A 74 -6.43 9.90 -14.81
CA ASP A 74 -5.16 10.51 -14.43
C ASP A 74 -4.23 9.45 -13.83
N LEU A 75 -3.00 9.40 -14.35
CA LEU A 75 -2.00 8.48 -13.86
C LEU A 75 -1.46 8.98 -12.50
N PRO A 76 -1.43 8.13 -11.45
CA PRO A 76 -0.95 8.54 -10.13
C PRO A 76 0.57 8.78 -10.14
N TYR A 77 1.29 8.11 -11.04
CA TYR A 77 2.74 8.22 -11.21
C TYR A 77 3.12 8.13 -12.68
N ALA A 78 4.19 8.84 -13.07
CA ALA A 78 4.73 8.79 -14.41
C ALA A 78 5.47 7.46 -14.69
N SER A 79 6.06 6.84 -13.65
CA SER A 79 6.79 5.59 -13.73
C SER A 79 6.76 4.82 -12.41
N VAL A 80 7.11 3.53 -12.42
CA VAL A 80 7.14 2.69 -11.21
C VAL A 80 8.16 3.22 -10.20
N ILE A 81 9.30 3.75 -10.67
CA ILE A 81 10.32 4.30 -9.77
C ILE A 81 9.81 5.55 -9.03
N ASP A 82 8.85 6.29 -9.58
CA ASP A 82 8.27 7.44 -8.89
C ASP A 82 7.33 7.01 -7.76
N ALA A 83 6.57 5.93 -7.93
CA ALA A 83 5.81 5.31 -6.84
C ALA A 83 6.74 4.82 -5.72
N VAL A 84 7.87 4.18 -6.07
CA VAL A 84 8.85 3.71 -5.08
C VAL A 84 9.48 4.87 -4.29
N LYS A 85 9.74 6.01 -4.92
CA LYS A 85 10.20 7.23 -4.21
C LYS A 85 9.17 7.74 -3.20
N ASP A 86 7.89 7.53 -3.46
CA ASP A 86 6.79 7.90 -2.57
C ASP A 86 6.50 6.85 -1.48
N GLY A 87 7.43 5.90 -1.29
CA GLY A 87 7.39 4.93 -0.21
C GLY A 87 6.60 3.66 -0.52
N TRP A 88 6.16 3.46 -1.76
CA TRP A 88 5.61 2.18 -2.18
C TRP A 88 6.71 1.11 -2.27
N ARG A 89 6.39 -0.10 -1.84
CA ARG A 89 7.27 -1.27 -1.91
C ARG A 89 6.80 -2.19 -3.02
N ILE A 90 7.73 -2.78 -3.78
CA ILE A 90 7.37 -3.71 -4.86
C ILE A 90 7.12 -5.09 -4.23
N VAL A 91 5.91 -5.61 -4.43
CA VAL A 91 5.50 -6.96 -4.07
C VAL A 91 5.80 -7.94 -5.20
N GLN A 92 5.56 -7.51 -6.45
CA GLN A 92 5.76 -8.33 -7.64
C GLN A 92 6.36 -7.53 -8.80
N PHE A 93 7.40 -8.08 -9.40
CA PHE A 93 7.94 -7.64 -10.69
C PHE A 93 7.20 -8.34 -11.85
N PRO A 94 7.17 -7.74 -13.05
CA PRO A 94 6.54 -8.35 -14.20
C PRO A 94 7.11 -9.75 -14.48
N ILE A 95 6.22 -10.72 -14.65
CA ILE A 95 6.61 -12.09 -14.98
C ILE A 95 6.93 -12.14 -16.47
N THR A 96 8.22 -12.17 -16.82
CA THR A 96 8.65 -12.43 -18.20
C THR A 96 8.44 -13.91 -18.51
N LYS A 97 7.23 -14.29 -18.88
CA LYS A 97 7.01 -15.60 -19.47
C LYS A 97 7.68 -15.61 -20.84
N LEU A 98 8.54 -16.59 -21.09
CA LEU A 98 8.99 -16.94 -22.45
C LEU A 98 7.79 -17.57 -23.15
N HIS A 99 6.87 -16.75 -23.66
CA HIS A 99 5.72 -17.28 -24.39
C HIS A 99 6.21 -17.93 -25.69
N HIS A 100 5.95 -19.23 -25.83
CA HIS A 100 5.79 -19.83 -27.14
C HIS A 100 4.47 -19.30 -27.69
N PHE A 101 4.54 -18.27 -28.53
CA PHE A 101 3.36 -17.66 -29.14
C PHE A 101 2.56 -18.74 -29.89
N SER A 102 1.37 -19.06 -29.38
CA SER A 102 0.30 -19.66 -30.18
C SER A 102 -0.77 -18.59 -30.39
N ASP A 103 -1.37 -18.53 -31.58
CA ASP A 103 -2.27 -17.43 -32.02
C ASP A 103 -3.56 -17.26 -31.19
N ALA A 104 -3.71 -17.99 -30.07
CA ALA A 104 -4.86 -17.96 -29.18
C ALA A 104 -4.60 -17.27 -27.83
N ASP A 105 -3.35 -16.91 -27.50
CA ASP A 105 -3.03 -16.37 -26.18
C ASP A 105 -3.25 -14.85 -26.16
N ASN A 106 -4.44 -14.46 -25.71
CA ASN A 106 -4.80 -13.08 -25.34
C ASN A 106 -4.08 -12.70 -24.03
N ASP A 107 -2.75 -12.85 -24.01
CA ASP A 107 -1.92 -12.69 -22.82
C ASP A 107 -1.90 -11.21 -22.41
N TYR A 108 -2.53 -10.96 -21.27
CA TYR A 108 -2.65 -9.67 -20.61
C TYR A 108 -1.26 -9.03 -20.42
N LEU A 109 -1.20 -7.70 -20.59
CA LEU A 109 0.00 -6.86 -20.51
C LEU A 109 1.09 -7.41 -19.55
N GLY A 110 2.14 -8.03 -20.11
CA GLY A 110 3.23 -8.67 -19.36
C GLY A 110 4.16 -7.71 -18.61
N TYR A 111 3.72 -6.48 -18.32
CA TYR A 111 4.50 -5.39 -17.72
C TYR A 111 3.81 -4.85 -16.44
N GLU A 112 3.14 -5.73 -15.71
CA GLU A 112 2.46 -5.43 -14.45
C GLU A 112 3.44 -5.45 -13.26
N PHE A 113 3.41 -4.36 -12.50
CA PHE A 113 4.04 -4.27 -11.18
C PHE A 113 2.94 -4.20 -10.12
N ILE A 114 3.09 -5.01 -9.07
CA ILE A 114 2.23 -4.94 -7.88
C ILE A 114 3.05 -4.31 -6.77
N LEU A 115 2.52 -3.23 -6.20
CA LEU A 115 3.13 -2.48 -5.12
C LEU A 115 2.23 -2.46 -3.90
N GLU A 116 2.83 -2.27 -2.73
CA GLU A 116 2.14 -2.09 -1.47
C GLU A 116 2.63 -0.86 -0.71
N LYS A 117 1.76 -0.28 0.10
CA LYS A 117 2.10 0.74 1.09
C LYS A 117 1.40 0.37 2.40
N LEU A 118 2.17 0.30 3.49
CA LEU A 118 1.60 0.09 4.82
C LEU A 118 1.15 1.43 5.37
N VAL A 119 -0.09 1.51 5.83
CA VAL A 119 -0.75 2.72 6.35
C VAL A 119 -1.21 2.50 7.78
#